data_AF-R7XET4-F1
#
_entry.id   AF-R7XET4-F1
#
_cell.length_a   1.000
_cell.length_b   1.000
_cell.length_c   1.000
_cell.angle_alpha   90.00
_cell.angle_beta   90.00
_cell.angle_gamma   90.00
#
_symmetry.space_group_name_H-M   'P 1'
#
loop_
_entity.id
_entity.type
_entity.pdbx_description
1 polymer ?
#
loop_
_entity_poly.entity_id
_entity_poly.type
_entity_poly.pdbx_seq_one_letter_code
_entity_poly.pdbx_strand_id
1 'polypeptide(L)'
;MTPIRAMHQRSRQAGATAIEFALVASIFFMLLIGIAEFSRVLFYWNTAGEATRLGARIAVVCDVTDTAIKDRMTYLMPLLKDTNIQVAYEPSGCDADADTARNSCRSVTVSVADVSVKTFIPVVPITVSMPPFSTTLPRESLDSATSGKICN
;
A
#
# COMPACT_ATOMS: atom_id res chain seq x y z
N MET A 1 -76.06 23.76 16.15
CA MET A 1 -75.23 23.30 15.02
C MET A 1 -73.83 23.86 15.22
N THR A 2 -72.88 23.04 15.66
CA THR A 2 -71.46 23.40 15.86
C THR A 2 -70.63 22.78 14.73
N PRO A 3 -69.69 23.51 14.10
CA PRO A 3 -68.92 22.97 13.00
C PRO A 3 -67.78 22.09 13.52
N ILE A 4 -67.64 20.90 12.95
CA ILE A 4 -66.50 20.00 13.18
C ILE A 4 -65.29 20.61 12.47
N ARG A 5 -64.30 21.05 13.26
CA ARG A 5 -63.05 21.63 12.74
C ARG A 5 -62.12 20.50 12.32
N ALA A 6 -61.92 20.33 11.01
CA ALA A 6 -60.99 19.35 10.47
C ALA A 6 -59.55 19.68 10.90
N MET A 7 -58.91 18.76 11.62
CA MET A 7 -57.53 18.87 12.07
C MET A 7 -56.61 18.65 10.88
N HIS A 8 -55.92 19.72 10.45
CA HIS A 8 -55.08 19.72 9.26
C HIS A 8 -53.83 18.84 9.44
N GLN A 9 -53.56 18.00 8.45
CA GLN A 9 -52.55 16.93 8.44
C GLN A 9 -51.11 17.46 8.55
N ARG A 10 -50.56 17.53 9.76
CA ARG A 10 -49.15 17.91 9.99
C ARG A 10 -48.14 16.76 9.80
N SER A 11 -48.59 15.50 9.69
CA SER A 11 -47.69 14.34 9.61
C SER A 11 -47.05 14.12 8.24
N ARG A 12 -47.64 14.64 7.16
CA ARG A 12 -47.11 14.46 5.79
C ARG A 12 -45.79 15.20 5.54
N GLN A 13 -45.53 16.31 6.23
CA GLN A 13 -44.32 17.12 6.03
C GLN A 13 -43.07 16.48 6.66
N ALA A 14 -43.21 15.81 7.81
CA ALA A 14 -42.09 15.20 8.51
C ALA A 14 -41.45 14.01 7.77
N GLY A 15 -42.26 13.25 7.01
CA GLY A 15 -41.75 12.14 6.20
C GLY A 15 -40.93 12.60 5.00
N ALA A 16 -41.34 13.68 4.34
CA ALA A 16 -40.63 14.24 3.19
C ALA A 16 -39.24 14.75 3.59
N THR A 17 -39.13 15.48 4.70
CA THR A 17 -37.85 15.99 5.21
C THR A 17 -36.87 14.88 5.59
N ALA A 18 -37.37 13.74 6.09
CA ALA A 18 -36.53 12.59 6.42
C ALA A 18 -35.91 11.94 5.16
N ILE A 19 -36.68 11.87 4.06
CA ILE A 19 -36.21 11.31 2.79
C ILE A 19 -35.18 12.24 2.14
N GLU A 20 -35.44 13.55 2.12
CA GLU A 20 -34.49 14.55 1.60
C GLU A 20 -33.15 14.48 2.33
N PHE A 21 -33.19 14.41 3.66
CA PHE A 21 -31.99 14.24 4.47
C PHE A 21 -31.26 12.94 4.16
N ALA A 22 -31.98 11.81 4.04
CA ALA A 22 -31.37 10.52 3.73
C ALA A 22 -30.66 10.52 2.37
N LEU A 23 -31.24 11.15 1.35
CA LEU A 23 -30.61 11.26 0.03
C LEU A 23 -29.33 12.10 0.09
N VAL A 24 -29.37 13.27 0.72
CA VAL A 24 -28.17 14.13 0.86
C VAL A 24 -27.09 13.44 1.69
N ALA A 25 -27.47 12.85 2.83
CA ALA A 25 -26.55 12.13 3.70
C ALA A 25 -25.90 10.95 2.98
N SER A 26 -26.65 10.17 2.19
CA SER A 26 -26.10 9.04 1.43
C SER A 26 -25.01 9.46 0.44
N ILE A 27 -25.24 10.54 -0.32
CA ILE A 27 -24.27 11.09 -1.27
C ILE A 27 -23.04 11.64 -0.53
N PHE A 28 -23.25 12.34 0.59
CA PHE A 28 -22.18 12.90 1.41
C PHE A 28 -21.27 11.81 1.99
N PHE A 29 -21.84 10.76 2.59
CA PHE A 29 -21.05 9.64 3.12
C PHE A 29 -20.34 8.85 2.01
N MET A 30 -20.97 8.68 0.84
CA MET A 30 -20.31 8.05 -0.31
C MET A 30 -19.07 8.83 -0.74
N LEU A 31 -19.15 10.16 -0.78
CA LEU A 31 -18.02 11.03 -1.10
C LEU A 31 -16.92 10.95 -0.03
N LEU A 32 -17.27 10.98 1.26
CA LEU A 32 -16.30 10.83 2.34
C LEU A 32 -15.56 9.49 2.31
N ILE A 33 -16.28 8.38 2.08
CA ILE A 33 -15.67 7.06 1.93
C ILE A 33 -14.75 7.03 0.71
N GLY A 34 -15.18 7.64 -0.41
CA GLY A 34 -14.35 7.76 -1.61
C GLY A 34 -13.02 8.49 -1.35
N ILE A 35 -13.05 9.63 -0.65
CA ILE A 35 -11.84 10.38 -0.28
C ILE A 35 -10.95 9.57 0.67
N ALA A 36 -11.55 8.90 1.67
CA ALA A 36 -10.80 8.07 2.62
C ALA A 36 -10.08 6.91 1.91
N GLU A 37 -10.76 6.19 1.01
CA GLU A 37 -10.17 5.09 0.25
C GLU A 37 -9.08 5.59 -0.70
N PHE A 38 -9.27 6.73 -1.37
CA PHE A 38 -8.24 7.32 -2.22
C PHE A 38 -6.99 7.73 -1.41
N SER A 39 -7.19 8.28 -0.22
CA SER A 39 -6.09 8.61 0.70
C SER A 39 -5.30 7.37 1.10
N ARG A 40 -5.98 6.25 1.35
CA ARG A 40 -5.34 4.95 1.64
C ARG A 40 -4.52 4.43 0.46
N VAL A 41 -5.01 4.56 -0.76
CA VAL A 41 -4.26 4.18 -1.97
C VAL A 41 -2.98 5.01 -2.12
N LEU A 42 -3.08 6.34 -1.97
CA LEU A 42 -1.90 7.22 -2.02
C LEU A 42 -0.88 6.91 -0.92
N PHE A 43 -1.35 6.54 0.28
CA PHE A 43 -0.47 6.09 1.34
C PHE A 43 0.33 4.86 0.91
N TYR A 44 -0.30 3.84 0.32
CA TYR A 44 0.41 2.65 -0.16
C TYR A 44 1.45 2.98 -1.23
N TRP A 45 1.18 3.90 -2.15
CA TRP A 45 2.18 4.31 -3.15
C TRP A 45 3.42 4.94 -2.53
N ASN A 46 3.24 5.78 -1.51
CA ASN A 46 4.37 6.36 -0.77
C ASN A 46 5.12 5.29 0.04
N THR A 47 4.39 4.39 0.70
CA THR A 47 5.00 3.29 1.46
C THR A 47 5.76 2.32 0.55
N ALA A 48 5.27 2.05 -0.67
CA ALA A 48 5.97 1.21 -1.64
C ALA A 48 7.34 1.78 -2.02
N GLY A 49 7.43 3.10 -2.23
CA GLY A 49 8.69 3.80 -2.45
C GLY A 49 9.66 3.60 -1.29
N GLU A 50 9.22 3.84 -0.05
CA GLU A 50 10.08 3.64 1.12
C GLU A 50 10.45 2.17 1.35
N ALA A 51 9.54 1.23 1.05
CA ALA A 51 9.81 -0.21 1.16
C ALA A 51 10.90 -0.65 0.19
N THR A 52 10.87 -0.19 -1.08
CA THR A 52 11.95 -0.48 -2.03
C THR A 52 13.28 0.14 -1.58
N ARG A 53 13.24 1.35 -1.00
CA ARG A 53 14.44 2.00 -0.46
C ARG A 53 15.02 1.25 0.73
N LEU A 54 14.17 0.75 1.64
CA LEU A 54 14.60 -0.08 2.75
C LEU A 54 15.21 -1.39 2.24
N GLY A 55 14.51 -2.09 1.33
CA GLY A 55 14.99 -3.35 0.77
C GLY A 55 16.35 -3.19 0.09
N ALA A 56 16.53 -2.14 -0.71
CA ALA A 56 17.80 -1.84 -1.37
C ALA A 56 18.92 -1.59 -0.36
N ARG A 57 18.66 -0.85 0.73
CA ARG A 57 19.66 -0.57 1.79
C ARG A 57 20.08 -1.84 2.52
N ILE A 58 19.15 -2.74 2.79
CA ILE A 58 19.46 -4.03 3.42
C ILE A 58 20.30 -4.86 2.45
N ALA A 59 19.88 -4.94 1.18
CA ALA A 59 20.54 -5.76 0.17
C ALA A 59 21.96 -5.30 -0.21
N VAL A 60 22.34 -4.03 0.02
CA VAL A 60 23.71 -3.56 -0.26
C VAL A 60 24.69 -3.72 0.91
N VAL A 61 24.19 -3.92 2.13
CA VAL A 61 25.00 -3.93 3.37
C VAL A 61 24.99 -5.30 4.06
N CYS A 62 23.83 -5.95 4.10
CA CYS A 62 23.61 -7.16 4.87
C CYS A 62 23.82 -8.39 4.00
N ASP A 63 24.48 -9.41 4.56
CA ASP A 63 24.60 -10.73 3.95
C ASP A 63 23.39 -11.59 4.37
N VAL A 64 22.24 -11.32 3.75
CA VAL A 64 20.96 -11.96 4.07
C VAL A 64 20.31 -12.50 2.81
N THR A 65 19.50 -13.54 2.97
CA THR A 65 18.73 -14.09 1.85
C THR A 65 17.67 -13.12 1.36
N ASP A 66 17.31 -13.22 0.09
CA ASP A 66 16.20 -12.47 -0.50
C ASP A 66 14.89 -12.60 0.28
N THR A 67 14.66 -13.75 0.92
CA THR A 67 13.48 -13.97 1.76
C THR A 67 13.45 -13.01 2.95
N ALA A 68 14.57 -12.78 3.62
CA ALA A 68 14.64 -11.86 4.76
C ALA A 68 14.42 -10.40 4.33
N ILE A 69 14.92 -10.03 3.14
CA ILE A 69 14.67 -8.70 2.55
C ILE A 69 13.17 -8.54 2.26
N LYS A 70 12.55 -9.55 1.64
CA LYS A 70 11.10 -9.57 1.35
C LYS A 70 10.26 -9.52 2.61
N ASP A 71 10.60 -10.28 3.65
CA ASP A 71 9.91 -10.26 4.94
C ASP A 71 9.94 -8.86 5.56
N ARG A 72 11.08 -8.16 5.48
CA ARG A 72 11.19 -6.79 5.99
C ARG A 72 10.36 -5.79 5.19
N MET A 73 10.31 -5.94 3.87
CA MET A 73 9.47 -5.11 3.00
C MET A 73 7.98 -5.37 3.27
N THR A 74 7.58 -6.63 3.45
CA THR A 74 6.21 -7.03 3.77
C THR A 74 5.81 -6.59 5.18
N TYR A 75 6.74 -6.51 6.13
CA TYR A 75 6.48 -5.92 7.45
C TYR A 75 6.10 -4.43 7.35
N LEU A 76 6.77 -3.66 6.49
CA LEU A 76 6.41 -2.26 6.24
C LEU A 76 5.09 -2.11 5.49
N MET A 77 4.85 -2.98 4.49
CA MET A 77 3.64 -2.97 3.69
C MET A 77 3.06 -4.38 3.58
N PRO A 78 2.16 -4.79 4.51
CA PRO A 78 1.56 -6.13 4.52
C PRO A 78 0.70 -6.48 3.31
N LEU A 79 0.47 -5.51 2.42
CA LEU A 79 -0.19 -5.71 1.13
C LEU A 79 0.73 -6.38 0.10
N LEU A 80 2.05 -6.29 0.27
CA LEU A 80 3.02 -6.94 -0.61
C LEU A 80 2.97 -8.45 -0.48
N LYS A 81 3.26 -9.12 -1.59
CA LYS A 81 3.56 -10.54 -1.65
C LYS A 81 4.94 -10.73 -2.26
N ASP A 82 5.57 -11.86 -1.97
CA ASP A 82 6.90 -12.19 -2.47
C ASP A 82 7.01 -12.19 -3.99
N THR A 83 5.90 -12.44 -4.70
CA THR A 83 5.79 -12.39 -6.16
C THR A 83 5.83 -10.98 -6.72
N ASN A 84 5.46 -9.98 -5.90
CA ASN A 84 5.45 -8.58 -6.29
C ASN A 84 6.83 -7.94 -6.12
N ILE A 85 7.74 -8.58 -5.37
CA ILE A 85 9.05 -8.05 -5.02
C ILE A 85 10.12 -8.79 -5.83
N GLN A 86 10.93 -8.03 -6.57
CA GLN A 86 12.11 -8.57 -7.24
C GLN A 86 13.38 -7.86 -6.76
N VAL A 87 14.37 -8.66 -6.38
CA VAL A 87 15.72 -8.22 -6.04
C VAL A 87 16.62 -8.69 -7.16
N ALA A 88 17.31 -7.76 -7.82
CA ALA A 88 18.19 -8.05 -8.94
C ALA A 88 19.58 -7.51 -8.64
N TYR A 89 20.58 -8.39 -8.70
CA TYR A 89 21.98 -8.04 -8.52
C TYR A 89 22.67 -7.92 -9.87
N GLU A 90 23.55 -6.92 -10.00
CA GLU A 90 24.36 -6.68 -11.20
C GLU A 90 25.84 -6.77 -10.83
N PRO A 91 26.69 -7.54 -11.55
CA PRO A 91 26.35 -8.37 -12.71
C PRO A 91 25.51 -9.60 -12.34
N SER A 92 24.65 -10.04 -13.27
CA SER A 92 23.72 -11.17 -13.03
C SER A 92 24.44 -12.42 -12.51
N GLY A 93 23.93 -13.01 -11.43
CA GLY A 93 24.50 -14.22 -10.81
C GLY A 93 25.69 -13.95 -9.89
N CYS A 94 26.03 -12.69 -9.61
CA CYS A 94 27.04 -12.35 -8.62
C CYS A 94 26.63 -12.70 -7.18
N ASP A 95 25.34 -12.96 -6.95
CA ASP A 95 24.70 -13.33 -5.68
C ASP A 95 24.65 -14.84 -5.43
N ALA A 96 25.34 -15.65 -6.25
CA ALA A 96 25.35 -17.10 -6.13
C ALA A 96 25.89 -17.61 -4.78
N ASP A 97 26.83 -16.88 -4.18
CA ASP A 97 27.39 -17.13 -2.87
C ASP A 97 27.85 -15.82 -2.22
N ALA A 98 27.91 -15.80 -0.88
CA ALA A 98 28.22 -14.58 -0.13
C ALA A 98 29.62 -14.01 -0.44
N ASP A 99 30.62 -14.86 -0.70
CA ASP A 99 31.99 -14.41 -0.99
C ASP A 99 32.10 -13.79 -2.39
N THR A 100 31.46 -14.38 -3.39
CA THR A 100 31.34 -13.85 -4.74
C THR A 100 30.52 -12.56 -4.75
N ALA A 101 29.44 -12.50 -3.96
CA ALA A 101 28.62 -11.30 -3.85
C ALA A 101 29.42 -10.12 -3.29
N ARG A 102 30.21 -10.34 -2.23
CA ARG A 102 31.10 -9.33 -1.63
C ARG A 102 32.16 -8.81 -2.59
N ASN A 103 32.60 -9.60 -3.56
CA ASN A 103 33.71 -9.22 -4.43
C ASN A 103 33.27 -8.73 -5.82
N SER A 104 32.18 -9.29 -6.36
CA SER A 104 31.81 -9.11 -7.77
C SER A 104 30.53 -8.31 -8.00
N CYS A 105 29.58 -8.31 -7.05
CA CYS A 105 28.37 -7.50 -7.20
C CYS A 105 28.73 -6.00 -7.23
N ARG A 106 28.09 -5.23 -8.11
CA ARG A 106 28.32 -3.80 -8.28
C ARG A 106 27.13 -2.97 -7.79
N SER A 107 25.93 -3.42 -8.07
CA SER A 107 24.70 -2.74 -7.68
C SER A 107 23.57 -3.72 -7.43
N VAL A 108 22.62 -3.28 -6.63
CA VAL A 108 21.39 -4.01 -6.34
C VAL A 108 20.20 -3.14 -6.71
N THR A 109 19.25 -3.72 -7.42
CA THR A 109 17.97 -3.09 -7.76
C THR A 109 16.85 -3.85 -7.07
N VAL A 110 16.10 -3.17 -6.21
CA VAL A 110 14.89 -3.71 -5.59
C VAL A 110 13.69 -3.05 -6.22
N SER A 111 12.75 -3.87 -6.70
CA SER A 111 11.55 -3.40 -7.37
C SER A 111 10.29 -4.05 -6.82
N VAL A 112 9.19 -3.29 -6.90
CA VAL A 112 7.83 -3.70 -6.55
C VAL A 112 6.93 -3.45 -7.75
N ALA A 113 6.22 -4.48 -8.20
CA ALA A 113 5.28 -4.41 -9.31
C ALA A 113 4.01 -5.25 -9.06
N ASP A 114 2.97 -5.04 -9.87
CA ASP A 114 1.73 -5.85 -9.90
C ASP A 114 0.94 -5.89 -8.59
N VAL A 115 0.93 -4.78 -7.84
CA VAL A 115 0.16 -4.65 -6.61
C VAL A 115 -1.18 -3.98 -6.92
N SER A 116 -2.28 -4.66 -6.55
CA SER A 116 -3.64 -4.15 -6.72
C SER A 116 -4.31 -3.90 -5.38
N VAL A 117 -4.82 -2.69 -5.17
CA VAL A 117 -5.57 -2.32 -3.97
C VAL A 117 -7.06 -2.49 -4.25
N LYS A 118 -7.73 -3.34 -3.47
CA LYS A 118 -9.19 -3.43 -3.47
C LYS A 118 -9.77 -2.31 -2.62
N THR A 119 -10.61 -1.47 -3.22
CA THR A 119 -11.32 -0.41 -2.49
C THR A 119 -12.60 -0.94 -1.86
N PHE A 120 -12.96 -0.41 -0.69
CA PHE A 120 -14.18 -0.79 0.05
C PHE A 120 -15.40 0.09 -0.30
N ILE A 121 -15.57 0.44 -1.56
CA ILE A 121 -16.68 1.29 -2.01
C ILE A 121 -17.97 0.45 -2.05
N PRO A 122 -19.06 0.84 -1.33
CA PRO A 122 -20.25 -0.02 -1.13
C PRO A 122 -21.03 -0.42 -2.40
N VAL A 123 -20.86 0.29 -3.52
CA VAL A 123 -21.67 0.11 -4.74
C VAL A 123 -20.86 -0.39 -5.93
N VAL A 124 -19.57 -0.05 -6.01
CA VAL A 124 -18.72 -0.40 -7.15
C VAL A 124 -17.35 -0.88 -6.64
N PRO A 125 -16.99 -2.16 -6.78
CA PRO A 125 -15.67 -2.64 -6.42
C PRO A 125 -14.64 -2.13 -7.43
N ILE A 126 -13.96 -1.03 -7.13
CA ILE A 126 -12.88 -0.49 -7.96
C ILE A 126 -11.56 -1.10 -7.48
N THR A 127 -10.84 -1.73 -8.39
CA THR A 127 -9.45 -2.16 -8.15
C THR A 127 -8.51 -1.14 -8.76
N VAL A 128 -7.68 -0.51 -7.92
CA VAL A 128 -6.65 0.42 -8.38
C VAL A 128 -5.31 -0.32 -8.43
N SER A 129 -4.70 -0.34 -9.62
CA SER A 129 -3.36 -0.87 -9.81
C SER A 129 -2.32 0.17 -9.42
N MET A 130 -1.32 -0.24 -8.66
CA MET A 130 -0.18 0.58 -8.27
C MET A 130 0.87 0.60 -9.40
N PRO A 131 1.44 1.77 -9.75
CA PRO A 131 2.57 1.82 -10.67
C PRO A 131 3.79 1.10 -10.07
N PRO A 132 4.71 0.59 -10.89
CA PRO A 132 5.91 -0.06 -10.39
C PRO A 132 6.85 0.96 -9.72
N PHE A 133 7.47 0.56 -8.62
CA PHE A 133 8.51 1.33 -7.92
C PHE A 133 9.81 0.54 -7.91
N SER A 134 10.93 1.21 -8.13
CA SER A 134 12.25 0.59 -8.03
C SER A 134 13.27 1.52 -7.41
N THR A 135 14.21 0.94 -6.68
CA THR A 135 15.36 1.65 -6.10
C THR A 135 16.62 0.86 -6.42
N THR A 136 17.60 1.52 -7.01
CA THR A 136 18.92 0.96 -7.30
C THR A 136 19.97 1.64 -6.43
N LEU A 137 20.80 0.85 -5.75
CA LEU A 137 21.92 1.33 -4.95
C LEU A 137 23.21 0.57 -5.32
N PRO A 138 24.38 1.25 -5.31
CA PRO A 138 25.65 0.56 -5.45
C PRO A 138 25.92 -0.31 -4.22
N ARG A 139 26.66 -1.40 -4.42
CA ARG A 139 27.08 -2.26 -3.32
C ARG A 139 28.01 -1.51 -2.36
N GLU A 140 27.78 -1.71 -1.06
CA GLU A 140 28.68 -1.28 0.00
C GLU A 140 29.43 -2.50 0.57
N SER A 141 29.08 -3.01 1.76
CA SER A 141 29.93 -3.95 2.51
C SER A 141 29.57 -5.44 2.38
N LEU A 142 28.29 -5.82 2.22
CA LEU A 142 27.80 -7.22 2.23
C LEU A 142 28.42 -8.16 3.31
N ASP A 143 28.80 -7.62 4.46
CA ASP A 143 29.50 -8.37 5.53
C ASP A 143 28.80 -8.27 6.88
N SER A 144 27.71 -7.48 6.97
CA SER A 144 26.94 -7.37 8.21
C SER A 144 25.91 -8.50 8.31
N ALA A 145 26.37 -9.71 8.67
CA ALA A 145 25.48 -10.85 8.83
C ALA A 145 24.67 -10.84 10.16
N THR A 146 25.06 -10.10 11.20
CA THR A 146 24.36 -10.22 12.52
C THR A 146 24.53 -9.06 13.53
N SER A 147 25.23 -7.96 13.22
CA SER A 147 25.55 -6.93 14.26
C SER A 147 25.08 -5.50 13.96
N GLY A 148 24.55 -5.23 12.77
CA GLY A 148 24.01 -3.92 12.42
C GLY A 148 22.51 -3.80 12.75
N LYS A 149 22.06 -2.67 13.33
CA LYS A 149 20.63 -2.36 13.54
C LYS A 149 19.78 -2.39 12.25
N ILE A 150 20.43 -2.44 11.08
CA ILE A 150 19.79 -2.43 9.77
C ILE A 150 19.53 -3.86 9.27
N CYS A 151 20.30 -4.85 9.76
CA CYS A 151 20.22 -6.27 9.36
C CYS A 151 19.44 -7.14 10.36
N ASN A 152 18.85 -6.55 11.39
CA ASN A 152 18.06 -7.20 12.44
C ASN A 152 16.65 -6.59 12.52
#